data_AF-R6AAS7-F1
#
_entry.id   AF-R6AAS7-F1
#
_cell.length_a   1.000
_cell.length_b   1.000
_cell.length_c   1.000
_cell.angle_alpha   90.00
_cell.angle_beta   90.00
_cell.angle_gamma   90.00
#
_symmetry.space_group_name_H-M   'P 1'
#
loop_
_entity.id
_entity.type
_entity.pdbx_description
1 polymer ?
#
loop_
_entity_poly.entity_id
_entity_poly.type
_entity_poly.pdbx_seq_one_letter_code
_entity_poly.pdbx_strand_id
1 'polypeptide(L)'
;MYESGYYPAGAESDPRAPWNEREPTMVECAACGGKGYHWHAYDFEADFEIECSEEAWNMLPETEEEAIAQHKYFIKGEKEVCEVCDGEGEVEYEPDYDDYDED
;
A
#
# COMPACT_ATOMS: atom_id res chain seq x y z
N MET A 1 -13.95 -6.01 37.69
CA MET A 1 -13.44 -4.78 37.05
C MET A 1 -12.41 -5.22 36.02
N TYR A 2 -12.70 -5.42 34.74
CA TYR A 2 -13.80 -4.96 33.87
C TYR A 2 -15.09 -5.77 33.99
N GLU A 3 -16.21 -5.07 34.11
CA GLU A 3 -17.56 -5.61 33.97
C GLU A 3 -17.95 -5.48 32.49
N SER A 4 -17.80 -6.53 31.68
CA SER A 4 -18.24 -6.53 30.29
C SER A 4 -19.75 -6.74 30.24
N GLY A 5 -20.48 -5.64 30.36
CA GLY A 5 -21.94 -5.60 30.41
C GLY A 5 -22.59 -6.19 29.15
N TYR A 6 -23.52 -7.12 29.40
CA TYR A 6 -24.64 -7.57 28.57
C TYR A 6 -24.90 -6.73 27.31
N TYR A 7 -24.52 -7.24 26.14
CA TYR A 7 -25.11 -6.80 24.88
C TYR A 7 -26.53 -7.37 24.73
N PRO A 8 -27.49 -6.62 24.16
CA PRO A 8 -28.83 -7.14 23.92
C PRO A 8 -28.80 -8.34 22.97
N ALA A 9 -29.58 -9.38 23.25
CA ALA A 9 -29.66 -10.58 22.40
C ALA A 9 -30.02 -10.19 20.96
N GLY A 10 -29.20 -10.61 19.99
CA GLY A 10 -29.30 -10.20 18.58
C GLY A 10 -28.32 -9.12 18.14
N ALA A 11 -27.61 -8.46 19.07
CA ALA A 11 -26.54 -7.51 18.74
C ALA A 11 -25.19 -8.17 18.42
N GLU A 12 -25.10 -9.49 18.60
CA GLU A 12 -23.98 -10.32 18.12
C GLU A 12 -23.90 -10.38 16.59
N SER A 13 -25.03 -10.22 15.89
CA SER A 13 -25.12 -10.24 14.42
C SER A 13 -25.59 -8.92 13.83
N ASP A 14 -25.72 -7.86 14.63
CA ASP A 14 -26.16 -6.55 14.13
C ASP A 14 -25.00 -5.91 13.35
N PRO A 15 -25.13 -5.68 12.02
CA PRO A 15 -24.06 -5.17 11.18
C PRO A 15 -23.77 -3.67 11.40
N ARG A 16 -24.59 -2.97 12.21
CA ARG A 16 -24.39 -1.57 12.61
C ARG A 16 -23.85 -1.45 14.03
N ALA A 17 -23.58 -2.57 14.70
CA ALA A 17 -22.96 -2.54 15.99
C ALA A 17 -21.46 -2.18 15.85
N PRO A 18 -20.90 -1.31 16.69
CA PRO A 18 -19.52 -0.83 16.53
C PRO A 18 -18.44 -1.90 16.70
N TRP A 19 -18.80 -3.11 17.14
CA TRP A 19 -17.92 -4.30 17.18
C TRP A 19 -18.11 -5.27 16.00
N ASN A 20 -19.15 -5.05 15.18
CA ASN A 20 -19.46 -5.78 13.95
C ASN A 20 -19.30 -4.92 12.70
N GLU A 21 -19.09 -3.61 12.85
CA GLU A 21 -18.60 -2.74 11.78
C GLU A 21 -17.26 -3.31 11.32
N ARG A 22 -17.27 -4.08 10.21
CA ARG A 22 -16.05 -4.56 9.55
C ARG A 22 -15.25 -3.31 9.21
N GLU A 23 -14.14 -3.08 9.91
CA GLU A 23 -13.27 -1.95 9.63
C GLU A 23 -12.95 -1.95 8.13
N PRO A 24 -13.08 -0.80 7.45
CA PRO A 24 -12.76 -0.72 6.04
C PRO A 24 -11.30 -1.09 5.84
N THR A 25 -11.07 -2.29 5.31
CA THR A 25 -9.83 -2.74 4.67
C THR A 25 -9.46 -1.72 3.58
N MET A 26 -8.22 -1.24 3.58
CA MET A 26 -7.81 -0.09 2.78
C MET A 26 -7.75 -0.46 1.28
N VAL A 27 -8.69 0.03 0.48
CA VAL A 27 -8.88 -0.42 -0.91
C VAL A 27 -7.71 -0.07 -1.83
N GLU A 28 -7.12 1.11 -1.71
CA GLU A 28 -5.91 1.53 -2.42
C GLU A 28 -5.36 2.77 -1.70
N CYS A 29 -4.07 2.78 -1.34
CA CYS A 29 -3.48 3.99 -0.80
C CYS A 29 -3.33 5.02 -1.92
N ALA A 30 -4.13 6.10 -1.88
CA ALA A 30 -4.12 7.15 -2.89
C ALA A 30 -2.78 7.90 -3.02
N ALA A 31 -1.93 7.84 -1.97
CA ALA A 31 -0.62 8.47 -1.98
C ALA A 31 0.41 7.66 -2.79
N CYS A 32 0.37 6.32 -2.73
CA CYS A 32 1.33 5.45 -3.42
C CYS A 32 0.69 4.57 -4.51
N GLY A 33 -0.60 4.77 -4.82
CA GLY A 33 -1.37 3.98 -5.78
C GLY A 33 -1.43 2.50 -5.42
N GLY A 34 -1.65 2.17 -4.15
CA GLY A 34 -1.73 0.79 -3.68
C GLY A 34 -0.38 0.05 -3.59
N LYS A 35 0.75 0.71 -3.86
CA LYS A 35 2.05 0.01 -3.89
C LYS A 35 2.80 -0.07 -2.56
N GLY A 36 2.42 0.74 -1.57
CA GLY A 36 3.06 0.79 -0.24
C GLY A 36 4.40 1.53 -0.18
N TYR A 37 5.05 1.83 -1.31
CA TYR A 37 6.38 2.46 -1.34
C TYR A 37 6.42 3.60 -2.35
N HIS A 38 7.31 4.57 -2.10
CA HIS A 38 7.71 5.61 -3.02
C HIS A 38 9.13 5.29 -3.53
N TRP A 39 9.33 5.38 -4.85
CA TRP A 39 10.62 5.11 -5.47
C TRP A 39 11.21 6.39 -6.01
N HIS A 40 12.46 6.66 -5.69
CA HIS A 40 13.17 7.85 -6.14
C HIS A 40 14.27 7.46 -7.12
N ALA A 41 14.31 8.17 -8.25
CA ALA A 41 15.41 8.14 -9.19
C ALA A 41 16.38 9.26 -8.82
N TYR A 42 17.67 8.93 -8.69
CA TYR A 42 18.71 9.90 -8.42
C TYR A 42 19.37 10.35 -9.72
N ASP A 43 19.32 11.66 -10.00
CA ASP A 43 20.05 12.30 -11.08
C ASP A 43 21.44 12.71 -10.56
N PHE A 44 22.47 12.00 -11.00
CA PHE A 44 23.85 12.29 -10.58
C PHE A 44 24.48 13.45 -11.37
N GLU A 45 23.87 13.88 -12.49
CA GLU A 45 24.36 15.02 -13.27
C GLU A 45 23.91 16.33 -12.65
N ALA A 46 22.64 16.39 -12.23
CA ALA A 46 22.02 17.58 -11.65
C ALA A 46 21.91 17.54 -10.11
N ASP A 47 22.36 16.45 -9.47
CA ASP A 47 22.43 16.27 -8.02
C ASP A 47 21.06 16.43 -7.34
N PHE A 48 20.03 15.75 -7.86
CA PHE A 48 18.69 15.78 -7.30
C PHE A 48 17.94 14.46 -7.45
N GLU A 49 16.91 14.27 -6.63
CA GLU A 49 16.05 13.09 -6.67
C GLU A 49 14.66 13.43 -7.20
N ILE A 50 14.10 12.52 -7.98
CA ILE A 50 12.75 12.62 -8.50
C ILE A 50 11.97 11.34 -8.21
N GLU A 51 10.76 11.51 -7.69
CA GLU A 51 9.85 10.38 -7.52
C GLU A 51 9.49 9.79 -8.89
N CYS A 52 9.54 8.46 -8.98
CA CYS A 52 9.20 7.71 -10.18
C CYS A 52 8.41 6.45 -9.81
N SER A 53 7.84 5.79 -10.83
CA SER A 53 7.19 4.50 -10.62
C SER A 53 8.21 3.39 -10.37
N GLU A 54 7.80 2.36 -9.63
CA GLU A 54 8.58 1.14 -9.43
C GLU A 54 9.17 0.54 -10.72
N GLU A 55 8.39 0.53 -11.80
CA GLU A 55 8.83 -0.03 -13.08
C GLU A 55 9.97 0.82 -13.67
N ALA A 56 9.84 2.15 -13.59
CA ALA A 56 10.91 3.05 -13.99
C ALA A 56 12.15 2.83 -13.13
N TRP A 57 11.99 2.75 -11.81
CA TRP A 57 13.08 2.52 -10.86
C TRP A 57 13.79 1.18 -11.09
N ASN A 58 13.06 0.10 -11.39
CA ASN A 58 13.66 -1.21 -11.71
C ASN A 58 14.44 -1.20 -13.03
N MET A 59 14.08 -0.32 -13.97
CA MET A 59 14.83 -0.12 -15.22
C MET A 59 16.03 0.83 -15.05
N LEU A 60 16.19 1.46 -13.89
CA LEU A 60 17.34 2.28 -13.58
C LEU A 60 18.54 1.41 -13.18
N PRO A 61 19.74 1.79 -13.63
CA PRO A 61 20.98 1.16 -13.19
C PRO A 61 21.25 1.47 -11.72
N GLU A 62 22.01 0.59 -11.06
CA GLU A 62 22.42 0.76 -9.65
C GLU A 62 23.65 1.67 -9.51
N THR A 63 24.42 1.83 -10.60
CA THR A 63 25.69 2.58 -10.58
C THR A 63 25.75 3.63 -11.68
N GLU A 64 26.49 4.72 -11.42
CA GLU A 64 26.72 5.79 -12.39
C GLU A 64 27.42 5.27 -13.65
N GLU A 65 28.36 4.32 -13.51
CA GLU A 65 29.07 3.71 -14.65
C GLU A 65 28.12 3.00 -15.60
N GLU A 66 27.15 2.23 -15.08
CA GLU A 66 26.13 1.57 -15.89
C GLU A 66 25.15 2.56 -16.52
N ALA A 67 24.81 3.65 -15.81
CA ALA A 67 23.99 4.73 -16.35
C ALA A 67 24.66 5.40 -17.53
N ILE A 68 25.93 5.77 -17.39
CA ILE A 68 26.73 6.40 -18.46
C ILE A 68 26.84 5.44 -19.66
N ALA A 69 27.07 4.14 -19.42
CA ALA A 69 27.12 3.14 -20.49
C ALA A 69 25.78 3.01 -21.24
N GLN A 70 24.66 3.26 -20.57
CA GLN A 70 23.31 3.23 -21.14
C GLN A 70 22.84 4.61 -21.67
N HIS A 71 23.71 5.64 -21.64
CA HIS A 71 23.34 7.03 -21.95
C HIS A 71 22.15 7.54 -21.12
N LYS A 72 22.11 7.15 -19.85
CA LYS A 72 21.14 7.60 -18.85
C LYS A 72 21.84 8.51 -17.83
N TYR A 73 21.07 9.43 -17.26
CA TYR A 73 21.51 10.36 -16.21
C TYR A 73 20.94 10.02 -14.83
N PHE A 74 20.08 9.01 -14.78
CA PHE A 74 19.40 8.57 -13.57
C PHE A 74 19.92 7.20 -13.14
N ILE A 75 20.13 7.03 -11.84
CA ILE A 75 20.39 5.76 -11.15
C ILE A 75 19.29 5.49 -10.13
N LYS A 76 19.25 4.28 -9.59
CA LYS A 76 18.37 3.94 -8.46
C LYS A 76 18.73 4.80 -7.24
N GLY A 77 17.79 5.67 -6.85
CA GLY A 77 17.86 6.48 -5.64
C GLY A 77 17.17 5.80 -4.46
N GLU A 78 16.66 6.60 -3.52
CA GLU A 78 16.03 6.09 -2.31
C GLU A 78 14.70 5.35 -2.56
N LYS A 79 14.38 4.43 -1.66
CA LYS A 79 13.10 3.73 -1.61
C LYS A 79 12.48 4.00 -0.25
N GLU A 80 11.45 4.82 -0.23
CA GLU A 80 10.78 5.25 0.99
C GLU A 80 9.48 4.46 1.20
N VAL A 81 9.17 4.15 2.45
CA VAL A 81 7.89 3.52 2.80
C VAL A 81 6.82 4.62 2.78
N CYS A 82 5.67 4.32 2.19
CA CYS A 82 4.56 5.26 2.18
C CYS A 82 4.06 5.50 3.62
N GLU A 83 4.27 6.70 4.14
CA GLU A 83 3.84 7.12 5.48
C GLU A 83 2.31 7.10 5.66
N VAL A 84 1.56 7.08 4.56
CA VAL A 84 0.09 7.13 4.58
C VAL A 84 -0.53 5.75 4.80
N CYS A 85 0.15 4.70 4.34
CA CYS A 85 -0.31 3.32 4.49
C CYS A 85 0.70 2.42 5.22
N ASP A 86 1.74 3.02 5.81
CA ASP A 86 2.85 2.32 6.49
C ASP A 86 3.44 1.12 5.71
N GLY A 87 3.38 1.17 4.38
CA GLY A 87 3.87 0.08 3.53
C GLY A 87 2.90 -1.07 3.29
N GLU A 88 1.65 -0.99 3.78
CA GLU A 88 0.62 -2.02 3.56
C GLU A 88 0.16 -2.09 2.10
N GLY A 89 0.07 -0.96 1.40
CA GLY A 89 -0.35 -0.91 0.00
C GLY A 89 -1.85 -1.23 -0.20
N GLU A 90 -2.19 -1.83 -1.33
CA GLU A 90 -3.53 -2.21 -1.75
C GLU A 90 -4.02 -3.42 -0.96
N VAL A 91 -5.15 -3.30 -0.26
CA VAL A 91 -5.73 -4.41 0.49
C VAL A 91 -7.00 -4.89 -0.23
N GLU A 92 -6.88 -6.02 -0.93
CA GLU A 92 -8.02 -6.68 -1.58
C GLU A 92 -8.96 -7.30 -0.54
N TYR A 93 -10.26 -7.02 -0.68
CA TYR A 93 -11.30 -7.75 0.02
C TYR A 93 -11.64 -9.01 -0.76
N GLU A 94 -11.56 -10.17 -0.13
CA GLU A 94 -12.13 -11.38 -0.72
C GLU A 94 -13.67 -11.18 -0.85
N PRO A 95 -14.25 -11.42 -2.04
CA PRO A 95 -15.70 -11.40 -2.19
C PRO A 95 -16.30 -12.53 -1.35
N ASP A 96 -17.20 -12.16 -0.44
CA ASP A 96 -18.02 -13.03 0.41
C ASP A 96 -18.85 -13.99 -0.49
N TYR A 97 -18.27 -15.12 -0.92
CA TYR A 97 -19.00 -16.21 -1.57
C TYR A 97 -19.63 -17.10 -0.49
N ASP A 98 -20.54 -16.54 0.31
CA ASP A 98 -21.34 -17.29 1.28
C ASP A 98 -22.86 -17.08 1.03
N ASP A 99 -23.23 -17.01 -0.25
CA ASP A 99 -24.63 -17.14 -0.68
C ASP A 99 -24.75 -18.13 -1.82
N TYR A 100 -24.60 -19.42 -1.49
CA TYR A 100 -25.43 -20.47 -2.08
C TYR A 100 -25.89 -21.36 -0.93
N ASP A 101 -26.99 -20.93 -0.31
CA ASP A 101 -27.85 -21.76 0.50
C ASP A 101 -28.21 -23.05 -0.30
N GLU A 102 -28.06 -24.15 0.41
CA GLU A 102 -28.35 -25.54 0.07
C GLU A 102 -29.77 -25.71 -0.54
N ASP A 103 -29.88 -26.30 -1.74
CA ASP A 103 -31.13 -26.99 -2.19
C ASP A 103 -30.81 -28.41 -2.68
#